data_AF-Q10XW5-F1
#
_entry.id   AF-Q10XW5-F1
#
_cell.length_a   1.000
_cell.length_b   1.000
_cell.length_c   1.000
_cell.angle_alpha   90.00
_cell.angle_beta   90.00
_cell.angle_gamma   90.00
#
_symmetry.space_group_name_H-M   'P 1'
#
loop_
_entity.id
_entity.type
_entity.pdbx_description
1 polymer ?
#
loop_
_entity_poly.entity_id
_entity_poly.type
_entity_poly.pdbx_seq_one_letter_code
_entity_poly.pdbx_strand_id
1 'polypeptide(L)'
;MNNSMDKFLLSLMYAIKELETPLTSEEKKQLKSAGKQLETDPTAWETYTKPMLKEVISKNSSLNKIFQNIHSNLEKISDNSQYFIQPTEDLVTVTPRESSLEERPLIKPDPEEEDNYELLNMSIQVLQFPEPQEKVKKISKLEKFWNLISQNNSDKK
;
A
#
# COMPACT_ATOMS: atom_id res chain seq x y z
N MET A 1 7.62 11.51 -2.23
CA MET A 1 6.22 11.19 -1.88
C MET A 1 5.90 11.79 -0.49
N ASN A 2 4.63 12.08 -0.15
CA ASN A 2 4.27 12.72 1.12
C ASN A 2 4.16 11.63 2.21
N ASN A 3 4.94 11.74 3.29
CA ASN A 3 5.01 10.73 4.36
C ASN A 3 3.61 10.30 4.87
N SER A 4 2.66 11.24 4.90
CA SER A 4 1.27 10.96 5.28
C SER A 4 0.52 10.03 4.31
N MET A 5 0.72 10.16 3.00
CA MET A 5 0.10 9.31 2.00
C MET A 5 0.65 7.88 2.08
N ASP A 6 1.97 7.76 2.22
CA ASP A 6 2.66 6.48 2.29
C ASP A 6 2.27 5.71 3.54
N LYS A 7 2.31 6.35 4.70
CA LYS A 7 1.84 5.78 5.96
C LYS A 7 0.38 5.31 5.86
N PHE A 8 -0.48 6.08 5.21
CA PHE A 8 -1.89 5.71 5.04
C PHE A 8 -2.03 4.47 4.14
N LEU A 9 -1.42 4.48 2.94
CA LEU A 9 -1.52 3.39 1.98
C LEU A 9 -0.93 2.10 2.53
N LEU A 10 0.22 2.20 3.20
CA LEU A 10 0.85 1.08 3.88
C LEU A 10 -0.08 0.52 4.96
N SER A 11 -0.65 1.38 5.81
CA SER A 11 -1.62 0.98 6.85
C SER A 11 -2.82 0.24 6.25
N LEU A 12 -3.35 0.74 5.13
CA LEU A 12 -4.48 0.13 4.45
C LEU A 12 -4.13 -1.25 3.88
N MET A 13 -2.97 -1.40 3.23
CA MET A 13 -2.55 -2.69 2.70
C MET A 13 -2.41 -3.74 3.81
N TYR A 14 -1.81 -3.40 4.95
CA TYR A 14 -1.78 -4.31 6.09
C TYR A 14 -3.16 -4.60 6.65
N ALA A 15 -4.01 -3.58 6.76
CA ALA A 15 -5.36 -3.78 7.26
C ALA A 15 -6.14 -4.75 6.38
N ILE A 16 -5.99 -4.65 5.06
CA ILE A 16 -6.56 -5.61 4.10
C ILE A 16 -5.93 -7.00 4.26
N LYS A 17 -4.61 -7.09 4.48
CA LYS A 17 -3.90 -8.37 4.68
C LYS A 17 -4.41 -9.13 5.91
N GLU A 18 -4.53 -8.42 7.02
CA GLU A 18 -4.91 -8.94 8.34
C GLU A 18 -6.43 -9.07 8.53
N LEU A 19 -7.22 -8.53 7.60
CA LEU A 19 -8.68 -8.65 7.68
C LEU A 19 -9.09 -10.12 7.50
N GLU A 20 -9.66 -10.70 8.55
CA GLU A 20 -10.17 -12.07 8.55
C GLU A 20 -11.51 -12.18 7.80
N THR A 21 -12.34 -11.15 7.90
CA THR A 21 -13.63 -11.11 7.21
C THR A 21 -13.44 -10.77 5.73
N PRO A 22 -14.09 -11.47 4.79
CA PRO A 22 -14.02 -11.11 3.39
C PRO A 22 -14.56 -9.70 3.13
N LEU A 23 -13.90 -8.95 2.25
CA LEU A 23 -14.44 -7.70 1.72
C LEU A 23 -15.69 -8.00 0.87
N THR A 24 -16.73 -7.22 1.10
CA THR A 24 -17.96 -7.24 0.31
C THR A 24 -17.73 -6.76 -1.12
N SER A 25 -18.65 -7.07 -2.03
CA SER A 25 -18.57 -6.61 -3.42
C SER A 25 -18.56 -5.08 -3.55
N GLU A 26 -19.29 -4.37 -2.68
CA GLU A 26 -19.33 -2.91 -2.69
C GLU A 26 -17.99 -2.32 -2.20
N GLU A 27 -17.42 -2.85 -1.11
CA GLU A 27 -16.10 -2.42 -0.63
C GLU A 27 -15.02 -2.66 -1.69
N LYS A 28 -15.01 -3.84 -2.34
CA LYS A 28 -14.09 -4.15 -3.45
C LYS A 28 -14.22 -3.15 -4.60
N LYS A 29 -15.45 -2.78 -4.97
CA LYS A 29 -15.72 -1.79 -6.03
C LYS A 29 -15.22 -0.39 -5.65
N GLN A 30 -15.39 0.02 -4.40
CA GLN A 30 -14.93 1.31 -3.90
C GLN A 30 -13.41 1.36 -3.81
N LEU A 31 -12.75 0.31 -3.31
CA LEU A 31 -11.29 0.19 -3.32
C LEU A 31 -10.73 0.25 -4.75
N LYS A 32 -11.35 -0.46 -5.70
CA LYS A 32 -10.95 -0.42 -7.11
C LYS A 32 -11.07 0.98 -7.70
N SER A 33 -12.11 1.71 -7.35
CA SER A 33 -12.33 3.08 -7.82
C SER A 33 -11.28 4.04 -7.24
N ALA A 34 -10.97 3.91 -5.95
CA ALA A 34 -9.88 4.67 -5.33
C ALA A 34 -8.51 4.32 -5.94
N GLY A 35 -8.26 3.05 -6.23
CA GLY A 35 -7.04 2.59 -6.92
C GLY A 35 -6.90 3.18 -8.32
N LYS A 36 -8.00 3.33 -9.07
CA LYS A 36 -8.01 4.02 -10.37
C LYS A 36 -7.75 5.52 -10.25
N GLN A 37 -8.30 6.15 -9.21
CA GLN A 37 -8.05 7.57 -8.96
C GLN A 37 -6.58 7.81 -8.61
N LEU A 38 -5.98 6.95 -7.79
CA LEU A 38 -4.54 6.99 -7.50
C LEU A 38 -3.68 6.86 -8.76
N GLU A 39 -4.05 5.96 -9.67
CA GLU A 39 -3.36 5.79 -10.95
C GLU A 39 -3.54 6.99 -11.89
N THR A 40 -4.73 7.59 -11.89
CA THR A 40 -5.06 8.68 -12.82
C THR A 40 -4.49 10.02 -12.36
N ASP A 41 -4.60 10.31 -11.07
CA ASP A 41 -4.15 11.56 -10.48
C ASP A 41 -3.78 11.34 -9.00
N PRO A 42 -2.50 10.99 -8.72
CA PRO A 42 -1.99 10.90 -7.35
C PRO A 42 -2.05 12.23 -6.59
N THR A 43 -2.04 13.37 -7.29
CA THR A 43 -2.02 14.71 -6.66
C THR A 43 -3.37 15.08 -6.05
N ALA A 44 -4.46 14.48 -6.52
CA ALA A 44 -5.80 14.54 -5.95
C ALA A 44 -5.98 13.76 -4.63
N TRP A 45 -4.88 13.33 -4.00
CA TRP A 45 -4.87 12.52 -2.79
C TRP A 45 -5.75 13.07 -1.65
N GLU A 46 -5.49 14.30 -1.20
CA GLU A 46 -6.17 14.88 -0.03
C GLU A 46 -7.64 15.22 -0.32
N THR A 47 -7.95 15.62 -1.56
CA THR A 47 -9.27 16.11 -1.96
C THR A 47 -10.23 15.01 -2.38
N TYR A 48 -9.75 13.91 -2.98
CA TYR A 48 -10.62 12.88 -3.54
C TYR A 48 -10.31 11.47 -3.03
N THR A 49 -9.08 11.00 -3.22
CA THR A 49 -8.75 9.59 -2.97
C THR A 49 -8.82 9.24 -1.48
N LYS A 50 -8.19 10.03 -0.62
CA LYS A 50 -8.13 9.77 0.83
C LYS A 50 -9.53 9.80 1.47
N PRO A 51 -10.42 10.77 1.17
CA PRO A 51 -11.81 10.71 1.61
C PRO A 51 -12.53 9.43 1.19
N MET A 52 -12.37 9.00 -0.07
CA MET A 52 -12.99 7.77 -0.59
C MET A 52 -12.52 6.52 0.18
N LEU A 53 -11.21 6.40 0.42
CA LEU A 53 -10.66 5.29 1.21
C LEU A 53 -11.12 5.33 2.66
N LYS A 54 -11.18 6.52 3.28
CA LYS A 54 -11.71 6.68 4.65
C LYS A 54 -13.17 6.24 4.75
N GLU A 55 -13.98 6.50 3.73
CA GLU A 55 -15.38 6.05 3.69
C GLU A 55 -15.47 4.52 3.73
N VAL A 56 -14.73 3.82 2.86
CA VAL A 56 -14.68 2.35 2.84
C VAL A 56 -14.26 1.79 4.20
N ILE A 57 -13.17 2.34 4.75
CA ILE A 57 -12.63 1.92 6.04
C ILE A 57 -13.68 2.12 7.14
N SER A 58 -14.33 3.28 7.19
CA SER A 58 -15.28 3.62 8.26
C SER A 58 -16.54 2.75 8.27
N LYS A 59 -17.00 2.28 7.10
CA LYS A 59 -18.19 1.42 6.97
C LYS A 59 -17.93 -0.02 7.42
N ASN A 60 -16.67 -0.44 7.45
CA ASN A 60 -16.27 -1.78 7.88
C ASN A 60 -15.59 -1.70 9.25
N SER A 61 -16.31 -2.06 10.31
CA SER A 61 -15.81 -1.92 11.69
C SER A 61 -14.51 -2.70 11.95
N SER A 62 -14.38 -3.90 11.37
CA SER A 62 -13.19 -4.75 11.51
C SER A 62 -11.99 -4.12 10.81
N LEU A 63 -12.18 -3.71 9.54
CA LEU A 63 -11.15 -3.02 8.76
C LEU A 63 -10.73 -1.72 9.44
N ASN A 64 -11.69 -0.91 9.91
CA ASN A 64 -11.41 0.33 10.63
C ASN A 64 -10.54 0.08 11.86
N LYS A 65 -10.92 -0.89 12.71
CA LYS A 65 -10.17 -1.20 13.93
C LYS A 65 -8.74 -1.60 13.63
N ILE A 66 -8.54 -2.50 12.66
CA ILE A 66 -7.22 -2.96 12.26
C ILE A 66 -6.40 -1.81 11.66
N PHE A 67 -7.01 -1.03 10.76
CA PHE A 67 -6.39 0.13 10.14
C PHE A 67 -5.92 1.16 11.17
N GLN A 68 -6.78 1.57 12.11
CA GLN A 68 -6.41 2.56 13.13
C GLN A 68 -5.26 2.06 14.01
N ASN A 69 -5.27 0.78 14.38
CA ASN A 69 -4.19 0.18 15.17
C ASN A 69 -2.85 0.28 14.43
N ILE A 70 -2.80 -0.17 13.17
CA ILE A 70 -1.58 -0.12 12.35
C ILE A 70 -1.15 1.32 12.11
N HIS A 71 -2.07 2.18 11.68
CA HIS A 71 -1.78 3.57 11.35
C HIS A 71 -1.22 4.33 12.55
N SER A 72 -1.81 4.16 13.74
CA SER A 72 -1.29 4.77 14.97
C SER A 72 0.12 4.31 15.34
N ASN A 73 0.51 3.08 14.97
CA ASN A 73 1.87 2.59 15.20
C ASN A 73 2.84 3.16 14.16
N LEU A 74 2.42 3.34 12.91
CA LEU A 74 3.23 3.99 11.89
C LEU A 74 3.46 5.47 12.15
N GLU A 75 2.47 6.18 12.69
CA GLU A 75 2.60 7.60 13.04
C GLU A 75 3.64 7.86 14.14
N LYS A 76 3.92 6.86 15.00
CA LYS A 76 4.98 6.94 16.03
C LYS A 76 6.39 6.82 15.45
N ILE A 77 6.52 6.40 14.19
CA ILE A 77 7.78 6.27 13.49
C ILE A 77 8.13 7.64 12.91
N SER A 78 9.27 8.19 13.32
CA SER A 78 9.77 9.49 12.88
C SER A 78 9.83 9.55 11.36
N ASP A 79 9.42 10.70 10.79
CA ASP A 79 9.41 10.92 9.35
C ASP A 79 10.81 10.83 8.71
N ASN A 80 11.87 10.99 9.51
CA ASN A 80 13.27 10.87 9.09
C ASN A 80 13.73 9.41 8.96
N SER A 81 12.82 8.46 9.11
CA SER A 81 13.18 7.07 9.00
C SER A 81 13.54 6.73 7.57
N GLN A 82 14.75 6.23 7.37
CA GLN A 82 15.27 5.71 6.10
C GLN A 82 14.36 4.63 5.48
N TYR A 83 13.34 4.13 6.18
CA TYR A 83 12.34 3.19 5.67
C TYR A 83 11.60 3.65 4.41
N PHE A 84 11.52 4.97 4.17
CA PHE A 84 10.89 5.53 2.96
C PHE A 84 11.92 6.01 1.92
N ILE A 85 13.22 5.88 2.18
CA ILE A 85 14.30 6.46 1.37
C ILE A 85 15.38 5.43 0.99
N GLN A 86 15.15 4.12 1.10
CA GLN A 86 16.17 3.19 0.61
C GLN A 86 16.12 3.09 -0.91
N PRO A 87 17.21 3.42 -1.63
CA PRO A 87 17.39 2.97 -3.00
C PRO A 87 17.43 1.45 -2.97
N THR A 88 16.75 0.81 -3.93
CA THR A 88 16.79 -0.64 -4.10
C THR A 88 18.14 -1.12 -4.65
N GLU A 89 19.23 -0.91 -3.90
CA GLU A 89 20.49 -1.58 -4.20
C GLU A 89 20.45 -3.02 -3.67
N ASP A 90 20.43 -3.94 -4.65
CA ASP A 90 20.69 -5.38 -4.59
C ASP A 90 19.65 -6.30 -3.95
N LEU A 91 18.80 -6.89 -4.80
CA LEU A 91 18.74 -8.35 -4.96
C LEU A 91 18.34 -8.70 -6.41
N VAL A 92 19.33 -8.68 -7.31
CA VAL A 92 19.26 -9.42 -8.57
C VAL A 92 19.26 -10.91 -8.23
N THR A 93 18.09 -11.56 -8.26
CA THR A 93 18.02 -13.01 -8.47
C THR A 93 17.10 -13.30 -9.63
N VAL A 94 17.76 -13.63 -10.73
CA VAL A 94 17.23 -14.09 -12.02
C VAL A 94 16.31 -15.30 -11.81
N THR A 95 15.10 -15.27 -12.37
CA THR A 95 14.50 -16.47 -12.98
C THR A 95 13.38 -16.10 -13.96
N PRO A 96 13.31 -16.70 -15.17
CA PRO A 96 12.37 -16.32 -16.22
C PRO A 96 11.09 -17.15 -16.19
N ARG A 97 9.95 -16.58 -16.63
CA ARG A 97 9.08 -17.07 -17.73
C ARG A 97 7.60 -16.66 -17.61
N GLU A 98 7.15 -15.98 -18.67
CA GLU A 98 5.83 -15.92 -19.33
C GLU A 98 4.55 -16.26 -18.54
N SER A 99 3.65 -15.28 -18.42
CA SER A 99 2.32 -15.37 -19.03
C SER A 99 1.73 -13.97 -19.20
N SER A 100 1.32 -13.68 -20.43
CA SER A 100 0.77 -12.41 -20.88
C SER A 100 -0.58 -12.11 -20.21
N LEU A 101 -0.61 -11.07 -19.40
CA LEU A 101 -1.77 -10.21 -19.27
C LEU A 101 -1.32 -8.85 -19.79
N GLU A 102 -2.09 -8.25 -20.70
CA GLU A 102 -1.82 -6.89 -21.18
C GLU A 102 -1.86 -5.92 -19.99
N GLU A 103 -0.70 -5.69 -19.37
CA GLU A 103 -0.50 -4.63 -18.39
C GLU A 103 -0.52 -3.31 -19.17
N ARG A 104 -1.52 -2.47 -18.87
CA ARG A 104 -1.43 -1.06 -19.23
C ARG A 104 -0.17 -0.47 -18.60
N PRO A 105 0.51 0.49 -19.25
CA PRO A 105 1.75 1.03 -18.72
C PRO A 105 1.44 1.65 -17.36
N LEU A 106 2.01 1.06 -16.31
CA LEU A 106 2.20 1.73 -15.04
C LEU A 106 2.82 3.10 -15.32
N ILE A 107 2.47 4.12 -14.53
CA ILE A 107 3.12 5.44 -14.56
C ILE A 107 4.62 5.17 -14.62
N LYS A 108 5.27 5.45 -15.76
CA LYS A 108 6.71 5.27 -15.93
C LYS A 108 7.36 6.53 -15.38
N PRO A 109 7.96 6.49 -14.18
CA PRO A 109 8.73 7.63 -13.70
C PRO A 109 10.04 7.69 -14.50
N ASP A 110 10.68 8.85 -14.50
CA ASP A 110 12.10 8.92 -14.85
C ASP A 110 12.88 7.91 -13.98
N PRO A 111 13.99 7.30 -14.43
CA PRO A 111 14.74 6.29 -13.67
C PRO A 111 15.19 6.77 -12.27
N GLU A 112 15.28 8.09 -12.07
CA GLU A 112 15.62 8.72 -10.79
C GLU A 112 14.42 8.83 -9.81
N GLU A 113 13.18 8.60 -10.28
CA GLU A 113 11.95 8.66 -9.48
C GLU A 113 11.31 7.28 -9.26
N GLU A 114 11.90 6.19 -9.76
CA GLU A 114 11.32 4.85 -9.74
C GLU A 114 11.10 4.31 -8.31
N ASP A 115 12.06 4.54 -7.41
CA ASP A 115 11.94 4.19 -5.98
C ASP A 115 10.84 5.01 -5.28
N ASN A 116 10.58 6.24 -5.73
CA ASN A 116 9.63 7.15 -5.09
C ASN A 116 8.17 6.72 -5.24
N TYR A 117 7.83 5.88 -6.23
CA TYR A 117 6.45 5.45 -6.51
C TYR A 117 6.19 3.97 -6.25
N GLU A 118 7.16 3.21 -5.74
CA GLU A 118 7.01 1.77 -5.57
C GLU A 118 5.80 1.41 -4.68
N LEU A 119 5.68 2.09 -3.53
CA LEU A 119 4.56 1.90 -2.61
C LEU A 119 3.22 2.28 -3.22
N LEU A 120 3.19 3.38 -3.98
CA LEU A 120 1.99 3.83 -4.69
C LEU A 120 1.56 2.77 -5.70
N ASN A 121 2.48 2.28 -6.53
CA ASN A 121 2.21 1.28 -7.55
C ASN A 121 1.74 -0.05 -6.94
N MET A 122 2.37 -0.50 -5.85
CA MET A 122 1.91 -1.68 -5.10
C MET A 122 0.48 -1.48 -4.57
N SER A 123 0.20 -0.31 -4.01
CA SER A 123 -1.13 0.03 -3.49
C SER A 123 -2.18 0.03 -4.59
N ILE A 124 -1.89 0.65 -5.74
CA ILE A 124 -2.75 0.63 -6.93
C ILE A 124 -3.05 -0.82 -7.35
N GLN A 125 -2.04 -1.67 -7.46
CA GLN A 125 -2.23 -3.07 -7.83
C GLN A 125 -3.12 -3.84 -6.85
N VAL A 126 -2.94 -3.65 -5.54
CA VAL A 126 -3.77 -4.31 -4.51
C VAL A 126 -5.21 -3.82 -4.61
N LEU A 127 -5.42 -2.50 -4.64
CA LEU A 127 -6.74 -1.88 -4.61
C LEU A 127 -7.57 -2.21 -5.85
N GLN A 128 -6.94 -2.32 -7.02
CA GLN A 128 -7.63 -2.62 -8.26
C GLN A 128 -7.86 -4.13 -8.51
N PHE A 129 -7.22 -5.00 -7.73
CA PHE A 129 -7.36 -6.45 -7.92
C PHE A 129 -8.75 -6.95 -7.51
N PRO A 130 -9.33 -7.95 -8.20
CA PRO A 130 -10.65 -8.49 -7.85
C PRO A 130 -10.74 -9.01 -6.40
N GLU A 131 -9.66 -9.61 -5.92
CA GLU A 131 -9.52 -10.13 -4.56
C GLU A 131 -8.35 -9.43 -3.82
N PRO A 132 -8.56 -8.20 -3.29
CA PRO A 132 -7.47 -7.41 -2.68
C PRO A 132 -6.76 -8.15 -1.54
N GLN A 133 -7.51 -8.91 -0.73
CA GLN A 133 -6.99 -9.69 0.38
C GLN A 133 -6.03 -10.81 -0.08
N GLU A 134 -6.28 -11.42 -1.25
CA GLU A 134 -5.36 -12.43 -1.79
C GLU A 134 -4.12 -11.79 -2.42
N LYS A 135 -4.31 -10.68 -3.15
CA LYS A 135 -3.20 -9.99 -3.82
C LYS A 135 -2.19 -9.48 -2.80
N VAL A 136 -2.63 -8.84 -1.72
CA VAL A 136 -1.71 -8.26 -0.73
C VAL A 136 -0.90 -9.32 0.02
N LYS A 137 -1.46 -10.51 0.25
CA LYS A 137 -0.75 -11.64 0.88
C LYS A 137 0.40 -12.17 0.02
N LYS A 138 0.35 -11.97 -1.31
CA LYS A 138 1.39 -12.40 -2.26
C LYS A 138 2.53 -11.39 -2.42
N ILE A 139 2.46 -10.23 -1.76
CA ILE A 139 3.51 -9.19 -1.85
C ILE A 139 4.56 -9.43 -0.76
N SER A 140 5.62 -10.16 -1.11
CA SER A 140 6.73 -10.45 -0.19
C SER A 140 7.51 -9.20 0.27
N LYS A 141 7.53 -8.14 -0.55
CA LYS A 141 8.13 -6.86 -0.17
C LYS A 141 7.40 -6.19 1.01
N LEU A 142 6.08 -6.38 1.11
CA LEU A 142 5.30 -5.86 2.23
C LEU A 142 5.83 -6.41 3.56
N GLU A 143 6.10 -7.70 3.64
CA GLU A 143 6.63 -8.32 4.87
C GLU A 143 7.99 -7.76 5.30
N LYS A 144 8.86 -7.42 4.35
CA LYS A 144 10.13 -6.75 4.64
C LYS A 144 9.89 -5.37 5.26
N PHE A 145 9.00 -4.56 4.67
CA PHE A 145 8.61 -3.27 5.25
C PHE A 145 8.06 -3.43 6.68
N TRP A 146 7.22 -4.43 6.94
CA TRP A 146 6.68 -4.67 8.29
C TRP A 146 7.74 -5.03 9.30
N ASN A 147 8.64 -5.95 8.93
CA ASN A 147 9.66 -6.45 9.83
C ASN A 147 10.63 -5.33 10.22
N LEU A 148 10.99 -4.47 9.27
CA LEU A 148 11.79 -3.26 9.53
C LEU A 148 11.08 -2.33 10.53
N ILE A 149 9.77 -2.13 10.36
CA ILE A 149 8.96 -1.31 11.27
C ILE A 149 8.84 -1.94 12.67
N SER A 150 8.65 -3.25 12.75
CA SER A 150 8.41 -3.99 13.99
C SER A 150 9.69 -4.13 14.84
N GLN A 151 10.83 -4.34 14.21
CA GLN A 151 12.14 -4.44 14.89
C GLN A 151 12.51 -3.13 15.60
N ASN A 152 12.31 -1.99 14.94
CA ASN A 152 12.65 -0.69 15.52
C ASN A 152 11.71 -0.22 16.63
N ASN A 153 10.51 -0.79 16.73
CA ASN A 153 9.64 -0.59 17.90
C ASN A 153 10.07 -1.45 19.10
N SER A 154 10.85 -2.52 18.87
CA SER A 154 11.36 -3.41 19.91
C SER A 154 12.69 -2.94 20.50
N ASP A 155 13.55 -2.30 19.68
CA ASP A 155 14.85 -1.76 20.11
C ASP A 155 14.77 -0.46 20.95
N LYS A 156 13.58 0.08 21.16
CA LYS A 156 13.34 1.26 22.04
C LYS A 156 12.93 0.90 23.48
N LYS A 157 13.21 -0.33 23.95
CA LYS A 157 12.83 -0.79 25.29
C LYS A 157 14.02 -0.95 26.24
#